data_AF-A0A4V2YXX1-F1
#
_entry.id   AF-A0A4V2YXX1-F1
#
_cell.length_a   1.000
_cell.length_b   1.000
_cell.length_c   1.000
_cell.angle_alpha   90.00
_cell.angle_beta   90.00
_cell.angle_gamma   90.00
#
_symmetry.space_group_name_H-M   'P 1'
#
loop_
_entity.id
_entity.type
_entity.pdbx_description
1 polymer ?
#
loop_
_entity_poly.entity_id
_entity_poly.type
_entity_poly.pdbx_seq_one_letter_code
_entity_poly.pdbx_strand_id
1 'polypeptide(L)'
;MTDEERFWDTIEAAWAPLATDANAARQALATRAPDSDPWEMPEISVVEKALDGFLRNLTAAARELTSGELTDLDRVCERLLYDIDRADIHEVTDGSDDGFLYARGFIVAMGRDFYTAVAADPRLAVLDADCEPMCYFFAHLHHERFGTFPDTGSGISRESCTNPTGWLD
;
A
#
# COMPACT_ATOMS: atom_id res chain seq x y z
N MET A 1 17.80 10.11 -6.43
CA MET A 1 16.57 9.34 -6.18
C MET A 1 16.60 8.92 -4.74
N THR A 2 15.60 9.33 -3.96
CA THR A 2 15.39 8.88 -2.59
C THR A 2 14.85 7.45 -2.57
N ASP A 3 14.91 6.78 -1.42
CA ASP A 3 14.36 5.43 -1.29
C ASP A 3 12.83 5.42 -1.52
N GLU A 4 12.15 6.49 -1.11
CA GLU A 4 10.71 6.67 -1.35
C GLU A 4 10.38 6.85 -2.84
N GLU A 5 11.16 7.65 -3.58
CA GLU A 5 10.99 7.77 -5.03
C GLU A 5 11.19 6.41 -5.72
N ARG A 6 12.21 5.65 -5.32
CA ARG A 6 12.46 4.29 -5.84
C ARG A 6 11.30 3.35 -5.52
N PHE A 7 10.75 3.44 -4.31
CA PHE A 7 9.60 2.64 -3.90
C PHE A 7 8.41 2.89 -4.82
N TRP A 8 8.04 4.16 -5.00
CA TRP A 8 6.92 4.51 -5.88
C TRP A 8 7.17 4.12 -7.33
N ASP A 9 8.38 4.33 -7.86
CA ASP A 9 8.74 3.88 -9.21
C ASP A 9 8.62 2.36 -9.35
N THR A 10 8.92 1.59 -8.30
CA THR A 10 8.77 0.13 -8.27
C THR A 10 7.30 -0.30 -8.28
N ILE A 11 6.45 0.40 -7.53
CA ILE A 11 4.99 0.18 -7.52
C ILE A 11 4.41 0.48 -8.90
N GLU A 12 4.76 1.63 -9.50
CA GLU A 12 4.28 2.00 -10.84
C GLU A 12 4.79 1.04 -11.93
N ALA A 13 6.04 0.58 -11.83
CA ALA A 13 6.59 -0.44 -12.74
C ALA A 13 5.86 -1.79 -12.62
N ALA A 14 5.29 -2.12 -11.46
CA ALA A 14 4.49 -3.32 -11.27
C ALA A 14 3.07 -3.20 -11.84
N TRP A 15 2.50 -2.00 -11.86
CA TRP A 15 1.21 -1.72 -12.48
C TRP A 15 1.28 -1.51 -14.00
N ALA A 16 2.40 -0.99 -14.52
CA ALA A 16 2.56 -0.66 -15.95
C ALA A 16 2.27 -1.81 -16.94
N PRO A 17 2.61 -3.09 -16.67
CA PRO A 17 2.33 -4.20 -17.58
C PRO A 17 0.87 -4.67 -17.54
N LEU A 18 0.07 -4.23 -16.56
CA LEU A 18 -1.34 -4.58 -16.46
C LEU A 18 -2.15 -3.80 -17.51
N ALA A 19 -3.36 -4.30 -17.83
CA ALA A 19 -4.23 -3.68 -18.82
C ALA A 19 -4.43 -2.18 -18.52
N THR A 20 -4.49 -1.35 -19.56
CA THR A 20 -4.66 0.11 -19.44
C THR A 20 -5.84 0.46 -18.53
N ASP A 21 -6.90 -0.35 -18.55
CA ASP A 21 -8.10 -0.18 -17.73
C ASP A 21 -7.80 -0.23 -16.22
N ALA A 22 -6.84 -1.05 -15.78
CA ALA A 22 -6.46 -1.11 -14.36
C ALA A 22 -5.75 0.17 -13.90
N ASN A 23 -4.85 0.70 -14.71
CA ASN A 23 -4.17 1.97 -14.40
C ASN A 23 -5.16 3.15 -14.38
N ALA A 24 -6.09 3.19 -15.35
CA ALA A 24 -7.16 4.19 -15.38
C ALA A 24 -8.08 4.08 -14.16
N ALA A 25 -8.42 2.84 -13.74
CA ALA A 25 -9.26 2.61 -12.57
C ALA A 25 -8.62 3.10 -11.26
N ARG A 26 -7.31 2.86 -11.05
CA ARG A 26 -6.59 3.40 -9.87
C ARG A 26 -6.61 4.92 -9.85
N GLN A 27 -6.35 5.55 -11.00
CA GLN A 27 -6.36 7.01 -11.13
C GLN A 27 -7.76 7.59 -10.86
N ALA A 28 -8.81 6.98 -11.41
CA ALA A 28 -10.18 7.40 -11.17
C ALA A 28 -10.56 7.31 -9.69
N LEU A 29 -10.16 6.24 -9.00
CA LEU A 29 -10.37 6.10 -7.55
C LEU A 29 -9.62 7.17 -6.74
N ALA A 30 -8.41 7.57 -7.17
CA ALA A 30 -7.63 8.62 -6.51
C ALA A 30 -8.22 10.03 -6.70
N THR A 31 -8.96 10.27 -7.79
CA THR A 31 -9.53 11.57 -8.13
C THR A 31 -11.06 11.64 -7.98
N ARG A 32 -11.69 10.62 -7.41
CA ARG A 32 -13.15 10.58 -7.22
C ARG A 32 -13.61 11.65 -6.23
N ALA A 33 -14.90 11.99 -6.27
CA ALA A 33 -15.46 12.85 -5.25
C ALA A 33 -15.50 12.10 -3.91
N PRO A 34 -15.11 12.72 -2.78
CA PRO A 34 -15.05 12.04 -1.47
C PRO A 34 -16.38 11.47 -0.96
N ASP A 35 -17.50 11.93 -1.50
CA ASP A 35 -18.86 11.47 -1.18
C ASP A 35 -19.37 10.38 -2.12
N SER A 36 -18.59 9.97 -3.13
CA SER A 36 -18.93 8.86 -4.01
C SER A 36 -18.63 7.53 -3.33
N ASP A 37 -19.60 6.60 -3.36
CA ASP A 37 -19.41 5.24 -2.90
C ASP A 37 -18.48 4.49 -3.89
N PRO A 38 -17.25 4.09 -3.47
CA PRO A 38 -16.35 3.37 -4.35
C PRO A 38 -16.90 2.00 -4.78
N TRP A 39 -17.84 1.41 -4.05
CA TRP A 39 -18.47 0.14 -4.41
C TRP A 39 -19.53 0.26 -5.50
N GLU A 40 -20.02 1.47 -5.78
CA GLU A 40 -20.86 1.76 -6.94
C GLU A 40 -20.03 2.05 -8.20
N MET A 41 -18.71 2.25 -8.05
CA MET A 41 -17.78 2.51 -9.14
C MET A 41 -17.27 1.18 -9.75
N PRO A 42 -17.39 0.95 -11.07
CA PRO A 42 -16.84 -0.25 -11.69
C PRO A 42 -15.31 -0.40 -11.52
N GLU A 43 -14.61 0.71 -11.26
CA GLU A 43 -13.17 0.79 -11.08
C GLU A 43 -12.66 -0.06 -9.91
N ILE A 44 -13.41 -0.17 -8.79
CA ILE A 44 -12.94 -0.98 -7.66
C ILE A 44 -12.79 -2.45 -8.06
N SER A 45 -13.80 -3.01 -8.75
CA SER A 45 -13.76 -4.39 -9.22
C SER A 45 -12.68 -4.63 -10.29
N VAL A 46 -12.30 -3.61 -11.06
CA VAL A 46 -11.20 -3.71 -12.02
C VAL A 46 -9.87 -3.81 -11.27
N VAL A 47 -9.67 -2.97 -10.24
CA VAL A 47 -8.47 -2.97 -9.40
C VAL A 47 -8.33 -4.28 -8.64
N GLU A 48 -9.39 -4.74 -7.95
CA GLU A 48 -9.34 -5.98 -7.16
C GLU A 48 -8.91 -7.17 -8.01
N LYS A 49 -9.47 -7.32 -9.21
CA LYS A 49 -9.09 -8.38 -10.16
C LYS A 49 -7.66 -8.27 -10.67
N ALA A 50 -7.07 -7.08 -10.58
CA ALA A 50 -5.72 -6.80 -11.06
C ALA A 50 -4.64 -6.94 -9.97
N LEU A 51 -5.01 -6.97 -8.67
CA LEU A 51 -4.06 -7.04 -7.55
C LEU A 51 -3.12 -8.26 -7.64
N ASP A 52 -3.63 -9.44 -7.97
CA ASP A 52 -2.79 -10.64 -8.16
C ASP A 52 -1.78 -10.48 -9.31
N GLY A 53 -2.17 -9.75 -10.37
CA GLY A 53 -1.26 -9.39 -11.45
C GLY A 53 -0.18 -8.42 -10.98
N PHE A 54 -0.57 -7.41 -10.22
CA PHE A 54 0.31 -6.41 -9.65
C PHE A 54 1.35 -7.04 -8.73
N LEU A 55 0.95 -7.89 -7.76
CA LEU A 55 1.86 -8.55 -6.83
C LEU A 55 2.87 -9.46 -7.55
N ARG A 56 2.46 -10.14 -8.62
CA ARG A 56 3.36 -10.93 -9.47
C ARG A 56 4.38 -10.06 -10.19
N ASN A 57 3.95 -8.94 -10.76
CA ASN A 57 4.85 -7.99 -11.42
C ASN A 57 5.79 -7.32 -10.41
N LEU A 58 5.30 -6.98 -9.21
CA LEU A 58 6.10 -6.43 -8.13
C LEU A 58 7.19 -7.41 -7.69
N THR A 59 6.84 -8.70 -7.61
CA THR A 59 7.82 -9.77 -7.38
C THR A 59 8.87 -9.79 -8.48
N ALA A 60 8.48 -9.75 -9.75
CA ALA A 60 9.43 -9.76 -10.85
C ALA A 60 10.36 -8.51 -10.84
N ALA A 61 9.82 -7.33 -10.53
CA ALA A 61 10.57 -6.09 -10.47
C ALA A 61 11.57 -6.05 -9.29
N ALA A 62 11.18 -6.61 -8.14
CA ALA A 62 11.99 -6.61 -6.93
C ALA A 62 12.91 -7.84 -6.80
N ARG A 63 12.65 -8.91 -7.56
CA ARG A 63 13.34 -10.21 -7.40
C ARG A 63 14.83 -10.14 -7.61
N GLU A 64 15.39 -9.21 -8.37
CA GLU A 64 16.85 -9.13 -8.56
C GLU A 64 17.54 -8.10 -7.65
N LEU A 65 16.79 -7.38 -6.82
CA LEU A 65 17.33 -6.40 -5.89
C LEU A 65 18.19 -7.04 -4.81
N THR A 66 19.23 -6.34 -4.39
CA THR A 66 20.09 -6.81 -3.29
C THR A 66 19.33 -6.84 -1.95
N SER A 67 19.88 -7.54 -0.96
CA SER A 67 19.35 -7.55 0.40
C SER A 67 19.20 -6.14 0.99
N GLY A 68 20.18 -5.26 0.75
CA GLY A 68 20.11 -3.85 1.16
C GLY A 68 18.97 -3.10 0.47
N GLU A 69 18.82 -3.25 -0.84
CA GLU A 69 17.75 -2.57 -1.59
C GLU A 69 16.35 -3.05 -1.18
N LEU A 70 16.16 -4.35 -0.94
CA LEU A 70 14.89 -4.86 -0.40
C LEU A 70 14.63 -4.35 1.02
N THR A 71 15.67 -4.22 1.85
CA THR A 71 15.56 -3.63 3.19
C THR A 71 15.16 -2.15 3.12
N ASP A 72 15.71 -1.40 2.17
CA ASP A 72 15.37 0.01 1.98
C ASP A 72 13.92 0.18 1.49
N LEU A 73 13.47 -0.67 0.56
CA LEU A 73 12.06 -0.69 0.13
C LEU A 73 11.11 -1.10 1.25
N ASP A 74 11.50 -2.08 2.06
CA ASP A 74 10.71 -2.53 3.21
C ASP A 74 10.58 -1.43 4.28
N ARG A 75 11.67 -0.70 4.57
CA ARG A 75 11.67 0.45 5.47
C ARG A 75 10.73 1.56 4.99
N VAL A 76 10.68 1.81 3.67
CA VAL A 76 9.73 2.78 3.10
C VAL A 76 8.30 2.29 3.26
N CYS A 77 8.01 1.03 2.91
CA CYS A 77 6.67 0.46 3.07
C CYS A 77 6.18 0.59 4.51
N GLU A 78 7.02 0.18 5.47
CA GLU A 78 6.78 0.26 6.90
C GLU A 78 6.46 1.69 7.36
N ARG A 79 7.26 2.67 6.91
CA ARG A 79 7.02 4.09 7.21
C ARG A 79 5.69 4.56 6.64
N LEU A 80 5.39 4.24 5.38
CA LEU A 80 4.15 4.68 4.73
C LEU A 80 2.92 4.11 5.43
N LEU A 81 2.93 2.83 5.81
CA LEU A 81 1.85 2.19 6.58
C LEU A 81 1.67 2.84 7.96
N TYR A 82 2.78 3.15 8.64
CA TYR A 82 2.76 3.81 9.94
C TYR A 82 2.23 5.24 9.87
N ASP A 83 2.58 5.99 8.83
CA ASP A 83 2.17 7.38 8.67
C ASP A 83 0.64 7.52 8.43
N ILE A 84 0.00 6.48 7.87
CA ILE A 84 -1.46 6.38 7.73
C ILE A 84 -2.14 5.50 8.80
N ASP A 85 -1.40 5.08 9.82
CA ASP A 85 -1.97 4.48 11.03
C ASP A 85 -2.67 5.57 11.86
N ARG A 86 -3.89 5.94 11.43
CA ARG A 86 -4.64 7.09 11.95
C ARG A 86 -6.09 6.74 12.21
N ALA A 87 -6.65 7.29 13.29
CA ALA A 87 -8.03 7.07 13.70
C ALA A 87 -9.06 7.52 12.64
N ASP A 88 -8.79 8.63 11.95
CA ASP A 88 -9.71 9.18 10.93
C ASP A 88 -9.75 8.34 9.64
N ILE A 89 -8.66 7.66 9.30
CA ILE A 89 -8.63 6.68 8.20
C ILE A 89 -9.30 5.38 8.66
N HIS A 90 -9.05 4.93 9.89
CA HIS A 90 -9.69 3.74 10.46
C HIS A 90 -11.22 3.88 10.50
N GLU A 91 -11.76 5.05 10.83
CA GLU A 91 -13.20 5.31 10.82
C GLU A 91 -13.83 5.11 9.43
N VAL A 92 -13.10 5.39 8.35
CA VAL A 92 -13.59 5.23 6.97
C VAL A 92 -13.41 3.82 6.45
N THR A 93 -12.26 3.19 6.75
CA THR A 93 -11.97 1.83 6.28
C THR A 93 -12.67 0.76 7.09
N ASP A 94 -13.10 1.10 8.32
CA ASP A 94 -13.59 0.17 9.35
C ASP A 94 -12.62 -1.01 9.58
N GLY A 95 -13.10 -2.06 10.25
CA GLY A 95 -12.41 -3.32 10.40
C GLY A 95 -11.76 -3.51 11.78
N SER A 96 -11.34 -4.75 12.04
CA SER A 96 -10.47 -5.08 13.17
C SER A 96 -9.10 -4.43 13.00
N ASP A 97 -8.25 -4.50 14.03
CA ASP A 97 -6.86 -4.06 13.96
C ASP A 97 -6.13 -4.64 12.73
N ASP A 98 -6.30 -5.93 12.44
CA ASP A 98 -5.74 -6.59 11.25
C ASP A 98 -6.39 -6.08 9.95
N GLY A 99 -7.71 -5.93 9.94
CA GLY A 99 -8.44 -5.40 8.78
C GLY A 99 -7.96 -4.00 8.39
N PHE A 100 -7.71 -3.15 9.39
CA PHE A 100 -7.16 -1.82 9.17
C PHE A 100 -5.73 -1.84 8.61
N LEU A 101 -4.89 -2.76 9.09
CA LEU A 101 -3.56 -2.96 8.49
C LEU A 101 -3.68 -3.35 7.01
N TYR A 102 -4.60 -4.25 6.67
CA TYR A 102 -4.73 -4.71 5.28
C TYR A 102 -5.31 -3.63 4.37
N ALA A 103 -6.20 -2.78 4.88
CA ALA A 103 -6.67 -1.59 4.19
C ALA A 103 -5.53 -0.60 3.91
N ARG A 104 -4.64 -0.38 4.87
CA ARG A 104 -3.41 0.42 4.65
C ARG A 104 -2.49 -0.22 3.61
N GLY A 105 -2.39 -1.56 3.60
CA GLY A 105 -1.73 -2.32 2.53
C GLY A 105 -2.31 -2.05 1.15
N PHE A 106 -3.65 -2.03 1.02
CA PHE A 106 -4.33 -1.66 -0.21
C PHE A 106 -4.01 -0.22 -0.64
N ILE A 107 -4.11 0.75 0.29
CA ILE A 107 -3.82 2.16 0.02
C ILE A 107 -2.40 2.34 -0.55
N VAL A 108 -1.39 1.65 0.01
CA VAL A 108 0.00 1.68 -0.48
C VAL A 108 0.12 1.00 -1.85
N ALA A 109 -0.52 -0.16 -2.04
CA ALA A 109 -0.50 -0.90 -3.32
C ALA A 109 -1.10 -0.08 -4.48
N MET A 110 -2.06 0.79 -4.18
CA MET A 110 -2.70 1.70 -5.13
C MET A 110 -1.80 2.84 -5.64
N GLY A 111 -0.58 2.95 -5.11
CA GLY A 111 0.43 3.88 -5.59
C GLY A 111 0.32 5.28 -4.99
N ARG A 112 1.28 6.12 -5.40
CA ARG A 112 1.55 7.41 -4.76
C ARG A 112 0.36 8.36 -4.74
N ASP A 113 -0.35 8.45 -5.87
CA ASP A 113 -1.46 9.41 -6.01
C ASP A 113 -2.62 9.05 -5.08
N PHE A 114 -3.00 7.77 -5.03
CA PHE A 114 -4.05 7.29 -4.15
C PHE A 114 -3.65 7.42 -2.69
N TYR A 115 -2.43 6.99 -2.34
CA TYR A 115 -1.88 7.16 -0.98
C TYR A 115 -1.93 8.63 -0.53
N THR A 116 -1.45 9.54 -1.37
CA THR A 116 -1.42 10.98 -1.07
C THR A 116 -2.83 11.55 -0.92
N ALA A 117 -3.76 11.12 -1.78
CA ALA A 117 -5.15 11.55 -1.73
C ALA A 117 -5.83 11.10 -0.43
N VAL A 118 -5.67 9.84 -0.02
CA VAL A 118 -6.22 9.31 1.24
C VAL A 118 -5.57 9.97 2.46
N ALA A 119 -4.25 10.17 2.45
CA ALA A 119 -3.56 10.83 3.55
C ALA A 119 -4.04 12.28 3.76
N ALA A 120 -4.45 12.95 2.67
CA ALA A 120 -5.00 14.30 2.71
C ALA A 120 -6.51 14.34 3.05
N ASP A 121 -7.30 13.38 2.55
CA ASP A 121 -8.73 13.25 2.80
C ASP A 121 -9.11 11.78 3.04
N PRO A 122 -9.26 11.34 4.31
CA PRO A 122 -9.56 9.95 4.66
C PRO A 122 -10.78 9.35 3.97
N ARG A 123 -11.75 10.18 3.57
CA ARG A 123 -12.96 9.75 2.83
C ARG A 123 -12.66 9.14 1.46
N LEU A 124 -11.46 9.35 0.94
CA LEU A 124 -10.98 8.69 -0.28
C LEU A 124 -10.46 7.27 -0.04
N ALA A 125 -10.36 6.79 1.21
CA ALA A 125 -10.15 5.38 1.48
C ALA A 125 -11.35 4.54 1.02
N VAL A 126 -11.16 3.24 0.83
CA VAL A 126 -12.23 2.33 0.42
C VAL A 126 -12.51 1.36 1.58
N LEU A 127 -13.75 1.42 2.11
CA LEU A 127 -14.25 0.50 3.12
C LEU A 127 -14.06 -0.95 2.65
N ASP A 128 -13.55 -1.82 3.51
CA ASP A 128 -13.32 -3.25 3.26
C ASP A 128 -12.37 -3.61 2.09
N ALA A 129 -11.69 -2.64 1.46
CA ALA A 129 -10.66 -2.96 0.48
C ALA A 129 -9.38 -3.41 1.19
N ASP A 130 -8.83 -4.56 0.79
CA ASP A 130 -7.66 -5.15 1.41
C ASP A 130 -6.53 -5.49 0.41
N CYS A 131 -5.30 -5.46 0.92
CA CYS A 131 -4.16 -6.06 0.27
C CYS A 131 -3.14 -6.47 1.34
N GLU A 132 -3.49 -7.47 2.15
CA GLU A 132 -2.62 -8.04 3.19
C GLU A 132 -1.19 -8.30 2.69
N PRO A 133 -0.95 -8.92 1.51
CA PRO A 133 0.40 -9.23 1.06
C PRO A 133 1.31 -8.01 0.95
N MET A 134 0.76 -6.83 0.65
CA MET A 134 1.53 -5.60 0.50
C MET A 134 2.19 -5.18 1.82
N CYS A 135 1.54 -5.43 2.96
CA CYS A 135 2.00 -5.02 4.29
C CYS A 135 3.39 -5.58 4.63
N TYR A 136 3.67 -6.79 4.13
CA TYR A 136 4.90 -7.55 4.43
C TYR A 136 5.64 -7.97 3.16
N PHE A 137 5.32 -7.38 2.02
CA PHE A 137 5.77 -7.87 0.70
C PHE A 137 7.30 -7.97 0.60
N PHE A 138 8.00 -6.86 0.86
CA PHE A 138 9.45 -6.79 0.72
C PHE A 138 10.17 -7.60 1.80
N ALA A 139 9.66 -7.60 3.03
CA ALA A 139 10.16 -8.46 4.10
C ALA A 139 10.07 -9.95 3.75
N HIS A 140 8.94 -10.42 3.21
CA HIS A 140 8.77 -11.80 2.78
C HIS A 140 9.67 -12.15 1.58
N LEU A 141 9.78 -11.26 0.59
CA LEU A 141 10.67 -11.48 -0.55
C LEU A 141 12.15 -11.52 -0.11
N HIS A 142 12.54 -10.65 0.82
CA HIS A 142 13.88 -10.67 1.40
C HIS A 142 14.14 -12.01 2.11
N HIS A 143 13.19 -12.51 2.89
CA HIS A 143 13.30 -13.82 3.54
C HIS A 143 13.36 -14.98 2.54
N GLU A 144 12.54 -14.97 1.47
CA GLU A 144 12.59 -15.97 0.40
C GLU A 144 13.99 -16.02 -0.24
N ARG A 145 14.61 -14.86 -0.50
CA ARG A 145 15.88 -14.77 -1.23
C ARG A 145 17.12 -14.96 -0.38
N PHE A 146 17.10 -14.45 0.86
CA PHE A 146 18.29 -14.33 1.70
C PHE A 146 18.16 -15.08 3.03
N GLY A 147 17.03 -15.74 3.29
CA GLY A 147 16.81 -16.59 4.46
C GLY A 147 16.64 -15.85 5.79
N THR A 148 16.49 -14.53 5.76
CA THR A 148 16.33 -13.66 6.93
C THR A 148 15.29 -12.58 6.65
N PHE A 149 14.64 -12.05 7.68
CA PHE A 149 13.83 -10.84 7.54
C PHE A 149 14.73 -9.60 7.59
N PRO A 150 14.37 -8.51 6.88
CA PRO A 150 15.17 -7.28 6.90
C PRO A 150 15.15 -6.66 8.30
N ASP A 151 16.29 -6.09 8.72
CA ASP A 151 16.35 -5.18 9.86
C ASP A 151 16.30 -3.75 9.32
N THR A 152 15.11 -3.13 9.39
CA THR A 152 14.91 -1.77 8.89
C THR A 152 15.62 -0.73 9.79
N GLY A 153 15.94 -1.06 11.04
CA GLY A 153 16.53 -0.14 12.02
C GLY A 153 15.62 1.02 12.44
N SER A 154 14.34 1.00 12.08
CA SER A 154 13.42 2.13 12.29
C SER A 154 12.75 2.13 13.67
N GLY A 155 12.57 0.94 14.28
CA GLY A 155 11.76 0.76 15.49
C GLY A 155 10.25 0.93 15.28
N ILE A 156 9.78 1.06 14.03
CA ILE A 156 8.37 1.19 13.67
C ILE A 156 7.70 -0.18 13.72
N SER A 157 6.46 -0.22 14.21
CA SER A 157 5.56 -1.35 14.00
C SER A 157 4.63 -1.04 12.83
N ARG A 158 4.29 -2.06 12.04
CA ARG A 158 3.25 -1.95 11.00
C ARG A 158 1.85 -2.09 11.59
N GLU A 159 1.75 -2.76 12.74
CA GLU A 159 0.48 -3.03 13.41
C GLU A 159 -0.33 -1.76 13.64
N SER A 160 -1.65 -1.92 13.64
CA SER A 160 -2.58 -0.82 13.88
C SER A 160 -2.44 -0.25 15.28
N CYS A 161 -2.77 1.03 15.44
CA CYS A 161 -2.72 1.74 16.73
C CYS A 161 -1.30 1.90 17.31
N THR A 162 -0.26 1.78 16.48
CA THR A 162 1.14 1.90 16.91
C THR A 162 1.78 3.24 16.59
N ASN A 163 1.14 4.11 15.81
CA ASN A 163 1.49 5.53 15.65
C ASN A 163 0.73 6.40 16.65
N PRO A 164 1.28 6.73 17.83
CA PRO A 164 0.52 7.41 18.87
C PRO A 164 -0.01 8.77 18.43
N THR A 165 0.67 9.42 17.47
CA THR A 165 0.26 10.74 16.94
C THR A 165 -0.99 10.63 16.07
N GLY A 166 -1.16 9.53 15.32
CA GLY A 166 -2.32 9.31 14.46
C GLY A 166 -3.61 8.96 15.22
N TRP A 167 -3.49 8.69 16.51
CA TRP A 167 -4.58 8.25 17.39
C TRP A 167 -4.82 9.22 18.56
N LEU A 168 -4.36 10.48 18.44
CA LEU A 168 -4.71 11.54 19.38
C LEU A 168 -6.07 12.14 19.00
N ASP A 169 -6.96 12.31 20.00
CA ASP A 169 -8.24 13.02 19.89
C ASP A 169 -8.07 14.54 19.69
#